data_AF-A0A843GE68-F1
#
_entry.id   AF-A0A843GE68-F1
#
_cell.length_a   1.000
_cell.length_b   1.000
_cell.length_c   1.000
_cell.angle_alpha   90.00
_cell.angle_beta   90.00
_cell.angle_gamma   90.00
#
_symmetry.space_group_name_H-M   'P 1'
#
loop_
_entity.id
_entity.type
_entity.pdbx_description
1 polymer ?
#
loop_
_entity_poly.entity_id
_entity_poly.type
_entity_poly.pdbx_seq_one_letter_code
_entity_poly.pdbx_strand_id
1 'polypeptide(L)'
;MSKEVVLILSGGLDSSTLLYKLLNEGNNVTALSFNYGQKAAIEIERAAEICKMNDVPHFVFDIQNIVDLLSSSLTDKDNDNVEEPASTVVP
;
A
#
# COMPACT_ATOMS: atom_id res chain seq x y z
N MET A 1 -17.27 15.91 18.00
CA MET A 1 -16.46 14.85 18.65
C MET A 1 -15.43 14.39 17.64
N SER A 2 -14.17 14.27 18.05
CA SER A 2 -13.15 13.60 17.25
C SER A 2 -13.48 12.11 17.17
N LYS A 3 -13.38 11.52 15.97
CA LYS A 3 -13.55 10.07 15.78
C LYS A 3 -12.19 9.40 15.86
N GLU A 4 -12.16 8.21 16.44
CA GLU A 4 -11.03 7.30 16.33
C GLU A 4 -11.08 6.62 14.96
N VAL A 5 -10.00 6.74 14.18
CA VAL A 5 -9.91 6.23 12.81
C VAL A 5 -8.66 5.39 12.65
N VAL A 6 -8.84 4.16 12.16
CA VAL A 6 -7.72 3.33 11.69
C VAL A 6 -7.63 3.47 10.18
N LEU A 7 -6.49 3.97 9.69
CA LEU A 7 -6.22 4.17 8.28
C LEU A 7 -5.20 3.15 7.78
N ILE A 8 -5.54 2.46 6.69
CA ILE A 8 -4.53 1.69 5.95
C ILE A 8 -3.73 2.67 5.10
N LEU A 9 -2.42 2.77 5.38
CA LEU A 9 -1.52 3.72 4.73
C LEU A 9 -0.45 2.95 3.96
N SER A 10 -0.43 3.07 2.63
CA SER A 10 0.61 2.47 1.78
C SER A 10 1.78 3.40 1.50
N GLY A 11 1.67 4.69 1.85
CA GLY A 11 2.65 5.71 1.46
C GLY A 11 2.47 6.22 0.01
N GLY A 12 1.51 5.69 -0.73
CA GLY A 12 1.08 6.22 -2.03
C GLY A 12 0.20 7.48 -1.91
N LEU A 13 0.00 8.17 -3.03
CA LEU A 13 -0.73 9.46 -3.09
C LEU A 13 -2.14 9.39 -2.49
N ASP A 14 -2.92 8.37 -2.84
CA ASP A 14 -4.33 8.27 -2.45
C ASP A 14 -4.49 8.09 -0.93
N SER A 15 -3.75 7.13 -0.36
CA SER A 15 -3.78 6.86 1.08
C SER A 15 -3.22 8.04 1.89
N SER A 16 -2.20 8.72 1.36
CA SER A 16 -1.62 9.92 1.98
C SER A 16 -2.60 11.10 1.96
N THR A 17 -3.27 11.33 0.84
CA THR A 17 -4.27 12.41 0.71
C THR A 17 -5.43 12.18 1.68
N LEU A 18 -5.86 10.93 1.85
CA LEU A 18 -6.87 10.57 2.83
C LEU A 18 -6.42 10.85 4.27
N LEU A 19 -5.16 10.54 4.61
CA LEU A 19 -4.60 10.89 5.92
C LEU A 19 -4.73 12.40 6.19
N TYR A 20 -4.24 13.24 5.28
CA TYR A 20 -4.29 14.69 5.44
C TYR A 20 -5.72 15.21 5.57
N LYS A 21 -6.67 14.64 4.80
CA LYS A 21 -8.09 14.97 4.93
C LYS A 21 -8.62 14.62 6.33
N LEU A 22 -8.35 13.41 6.82
CA LEU A 22 -8.83 12.94 8.13
C LEU A 22 -8.26 13.79 9.27
N LEU A 23 -6.98 14.17 9.19
CA LEU A 23 -6.34 15.05 10.16
C LEU A 23 -6.95 16.46 10.12
N ASN A 24 -7.19 17.01 8.93
CA ASN A 24 -7.84 18.32 8.77
C ASN A 24 -9.30 18.33 9.29
N GLU A 25 -9.98 17.20 9.26
CA GLU A 25 -11.31 17.02 9.86
C GLU A 25 -11.27 16.86 11.40
N GLY A 26 -10.08 16.85 12.01
CA GLY A 26 -9.90 16.75 13.46
C GLY A 26 -10.11 15.33 14.01
N ASN A 27 -9.88 14.30 13.20
CA ASN A 27 -9.95 12.90 13.63
C ASN A 27 -8.66 12.47 14.34
N ASN A 28 -8.79 11.52 15.27
CA ASN A 28 -7.66 10.84 15.90
C ASN A 28 -7.29 9.64 15.02
N VAL A 29 -6.22 9.77 14.23
CA VAL A 29 -5.85 8.76 13.23
C VAL A 29 -4.74 7.87 13.77
N THR A 30 -4.89 6.56 13.59
CA THR A 30 -3.82 5.56 13.71
C THR A 30 -3.59 4.92 12.35
N ALA A 31 -2.36 4.92 11.87
CA ALA A 31 -1.99 4.35 10.59
C ALA A 31 -1.54 2.88 10.72
N LEU A 32 -1.92 2.07 9.74
CA LEU A 32 -1.54 0.66 9.60
C LEU A 32 -0.97 0.41 8.19
N SER A 33 0.20 -0.20 8.10
CA SER A 33 0.76 -0.71 6.84
C SER A 33 0.94 -2.22 6.91
N PHE A 34 0.98 -2.88 5.76
CA PHE A 34 1.21 -4.32 5.66
C PHE A 34 2.56 -4.58 5.01
N ASN A 35 3.40 -5.37 5.68
CA ASN A 35 4.61 -5.90 5.08
C ASN A 35 4.32 -7.26 4.44
N TYR A 36 4.31 -7.30 3.12
CA TYR A 36 4.11 -8.50 2.31
C TYR A 36 5.38 -8.89 1.51
N GLY A 37 6.54 -8.35 1.89
CA GLY A 37 7.85 -8.69 1.32
C GLY A 37 8.51 -7.54 0.56
N GLN A 38 9.47 -7.86 -0.31
CA GLN A 38 10.38 -6.88 -0.93
C GLN A 38 9.69 -5.70 -1.64
N LYS A 39 8.54 -5.93 -2.29
CA LYS A 39 7.80 -4.87 -2.99
C LYS A 39 7.24 -3.80 -2.04
N ALA A 40 6.88 -4.19 -0.82
CA ALA A 40 6.30 -3.31 0.18
C ALA A 40 7.32 -2.39 0.88
N ALA A 41 8.62 -2.64 0.72
CA ALA A 41 9.66 -1.97 1.52
C ALA A 41 9.66 -0.45 1.32
N ILE A 42 9.61 0.01 0.06
CA ILE A 42 9.60 1.44 -0.25
C ILE A 42 8.29 2.10 0.18
N GLU A 43 7.17 1.42 0.02
CA GLU A 43 5.84 1.87 0.45
C GLU A 43 5.79 2.12 1.96
N ILE A 44 6.30 1.17 2.74
CA ILE A 44 6.35 1.26 4.21
C ILE A 44 7.28 2.40 4.66
N GLU A 45 8.44 2.56 4.01
CA GLU A 45 9.36 3.67 4.32
C GLU A 45 8.66 5.02 4.12
N ARG A 46 7.97 5.20 2.99
CA ARG A 46 7.21 6.43 2.72
C ARG A 46 6.07 6.64 3.71
N ALA A 47 5.32 5.59 4.03
CA ALA A 47 4.27 5.65 5.03
C ALA A 47 4.81 6.09 6.40
N ALA A 48 5.96 5.57 6.82
CA ALA A 48 6.61 5.93 8.07
C ALA A 48 7.08 7.39 8.09
N GLU A 49 7.67 7.89 6.99
CA GLU A 49 8.03 9.30 6.84
C GLU A 49 6.81 10.22 6.96
N ILE A 50 5.72 9.87 6.28
CA ILE A 50 4.46 10.63 6.32
C ILE A 50 3.87 10.65 7.73
N CYS A 51 3.79 9.51 8.40
CA CYS A 51 3.28 9.43 9.77
C CYS A 51 4.12 10.27 10.73
N LYS A 52 5.46 10.20 10.61
CA LYS A 52 6.39 10.97 11.43
C LYS A 52 6.22 12.48 11.24
N MET A 53 6.00 12.95 10.01
CA MET A 53 5.77 14.37 9.73
C MET A 53 4.48 14.92 10.35
N ASN A 54 3.49 14.05 10.60
CA ASN A 54 2.17 14.44 11.08
C ASN A 54 1.88 13.98 12.53
N ASP A 55 2.88 13.44 13.23
CA ASP A 55 2.76 12.88 14.59
C ASP A 55 1.65 11.83 14.72
N VAL A 56 1.56 10.94 13.72
CA VAL A 56 0.54 9.88 13.64
C VAL A 56 1.16 8.55 14.07
N PRO A 57 0.55 7.82 15.03
CA PRO A 57 0.97 6.46 15.37
C PRO A 57 0.92 5.54 14.15
N HIS A 58 1.99 4.80 13.89
CA HIS A 58 2.12 3.93 12.72
C HIS A 58 2.50 2.51 13.13
N PHE A 59 1.65 1.55 12.76
CA PHE A 59 1.87 0.13 12.97
C PHE A 59 2.13 -0.57 11.63
N VAL A 60 3.08 -1.49 11.62
CA VAL A 60 3.36 -2.34 10.44
C VAL A 60 3.03 -3.77 10.80
N PHE A 61 2.11 -4.39 10.07
CA PHE A 61 1.72 -5.78 10.27
C PHE A 61 2.42 -6.66 9.23
N ASP A 62 3.24 -7.60 9.71
CA ASP A 62 3.94 -8.53 8.85
C ASP A 62 3.03 -9.70 8.46
N ILE A 63 2.75 -9.79 7.16
CA ILE A 63 1.92 -10.83 6.57
C ILE A 63 2.69 -11.71 5.60
N GLN A 64 4.02 -11.58 5.50
CA GLN A 64 4.85 -12.33 4.55
C GLN A 64 4.56 -13.85 4.58
N ASN A 65 4.34 -14.42 5.76
CA ASN A 65 4.10 -15.86 5.96
C ASN A 65 2.71 -16.36 5.55
N ILE A 66 1.75 -15.45 5.26
CA ILE A 66 0.39 -15.81 4.85
C ILE A 66 0.02 -15.25 3.48
N VAL A 67 0.90 -14.43 2.88
CA VAL A 67 0.69 -13.88 1.53
C VAL A 67 0.50 -14.99 0.51
N ASP A 68 1.28 -16.06 0.58
CA ASP A 68 1.12 -17.22 -0.31
C ASP A 68 -0.26 -17.90 -0.15
N LEU A 69 -0.84 -17.90 1.05
CA LEU A 69 -2.18 -18.42 1.30
C LEU A 69 -3.29 -17.47 0.81
N LEU A 70 -3.03 -16.16 0.84
CA LEU A 70 -3.97 -15.11 0.41
C LEU A 70 -3.90 -14.83 -1.11
N SER A 71 -2.78 -15.18 -1.73
CA SER A 71 -2.49 -14.96 -3.16
C SER A 71 -3.38 -15.77 -4.10
N SER A 72 -4.13 -16.76 -3.59
CA SER A 72 -5.12 -17.51 -4.37
C SER A 72 -6.41 -16.74 -4.67
N SER A 73 -6.59 -15.52 -4.14
CA SER A 73 -7.83 -14.74 -4.37
C SER A 73 -7.62 -13.25 -4.65
N LEU A 74 -6.44 -12.67 -4.36
CA LEU A 74 -6.13 -11.25 -4.63
C LEU A 74 -5.04 -11.04 -5.68
N THR A 75 -4.34 -12.09 -6.11
CA THR A 75 -3.25 -12.02 -7.09
C THR A 75 -3.33 -13.22 -8.03
N ASP A 76 -4.48 -13.43 -8.67
CA ASP A 76 -4.43 -14.14 -9.92
C ASP A 76 -3.59 -13.28 -10.86
N LYS A 77 -2.45 -13.85 -11.24
CA LYS A 77 -1.55 -13.28 -12.23
C LYS A 77 -2.38 -13.03 -13.48
N ASP A 78 -2.66 -11.76 -13.76
CA ASP A 78 -2.70 -11.33 -15.15
C ASP A 78 -1.38 -11.82 -15.75
N ASN A 79 -1.50 -12.84 -16.60
CA ASN A 79 -0.40 -13.32 -17.40
C ASN A 79 -0.05 -12.19 -18.37
N ASP A 80 0.75 -11.21 -17.92
CA ASP A 80 1.41 -10.22 -18.78
C ASP A 80 2.55 -10.88 -19.58
N ASN A 81 2.27 -12.02 -20.20
CA ASN A 81 2.98 -12.48 -21.38
C ASN A 81 2.34 -11.77 -22.58
N VAL A 82 2.63 -10.48 -22.74
CA VAL A 82 2.51 -9.85 -24.05
C VAL A 82 3.68 -10.39 -24.86
N GLU A 83 3.49 -11.53 -25.52
CA GLU A 83 4.35 -11.90 -26.65
C GLU A 83 4.24 -10.76 -27.68
N GLU A 84 5.31 -9.99 -27.85
CA GLU A 84 5.43 -9.10 -29.00
C GLU A 84 5.20 -9.94 -30.26
N PRO A 85 4.27 -9.57 -31.16
CA PRO A 85 4.10 -10.29 -32.41
C PRO A 85 5.41 -10.17 -33.19
N ALA A 86 6.02 -11.32 -33.47
CA ALA A 86 7.19 -11.43 -34.32
C ALA A 86 6.97 -10.61 -35.60
N SER A 87 7.87 -9.66 -35.86
CA SER A 87 7.92 -8.91 -37.11
C SER A 87 8.10 -9.91 -38.27
N THR A 88 7.02 -10.19 -38.97
CA THR A 88 7.10 -10.89 -40.26
C THR A 88 7.79 -9.94 -41.24
N VAL A 89 9.09 -10.13 -41.44
CA VAL A 89 9.77 -9.60 -42.62
C VAL A 89 9.24 -10.38 -43.82
N VAL A 90 8.30 -9.78 -44.53
CA VAL A 90 7.86 -10.27 -45.85
C VAL A 90 8.92 -9.85 -46.87
N PRO A 91 9.41 -10.76 -47.73
CA PRO A 91 10.44 -10.48 -48.74
C PRO A 91 9.99 -9.51 -49.83
#